data_AF-A0AAU4AWP0-F1
#
_entry.id   AF-A0AAU4AWP0-F1
#
_cell.length_a   1.000
_cell.length_b   1.000
_cell.length_c   1.000
_cell.angle_alpha   90.00
_cell.angle_beta   90.00
_cell.angle_gamma   90.00
#
_symmetry.space_group_name_H-M   'P 1'
#
loop_
_entity.id
_entity.type
_entity.pdbx_description
1 polymer ?
#
loop_
_entity_poly.entity_id
_entity_poly.type
_entity_poly.pdbx_seq_one_letter_code
_entity_poly.pdbx_strand_id
1 'polypeptide(L)'
;MHPATASEGAGSQGHPAAAPAAAPVTTRAAALAQPGLGSDDLVQSDDFFQQGLSPVGATVDLTGAQGLSACSGEATIRTLTKGKAAAFADVTWAFDTSDTRLAESAAEGSTNTAAASYEKQLNAVVRDCQDEPEGHWYYGQGHAISVTGGKGTWYPTFNGDGSVAGGVAVIRGGHDVAIVELTGQPSDDPTYVADITAAALNRLAS
;
A
#
# COMPACT_ATOMS: atom_id res chain seq x y z
N MET A 1 75.80 -45.48 -28.39
CA MET A 1 76.60 -44.35 -27.88
C MET A 1 75.70 -43.52 -26.97
N HIS A 2 76.15 -43.16 -25.77
CA HIS A 2 75.46 -42.27 -24.80
C HIS A 2 75.49 -40.79 -25.25
N PRO A 3 74.82 -39.81 -24.59
CA PRO A 3 73.97 -39.84 -23.38
C PRO A 3 72.47 -39.52 -23.73
N ALA A 4 71.55 -38.93 -22.93
CA ALA A 4 71.61 -38.23 -21.65
C ALA A 4 70.27 -38.18 -20.83
N THR A 5 70.37 -37.54 -19.67
CA THR A 5 69.44 -37.10 -18.60
C THR A 5 68.80 -35.72 -18.90
N ALA A 6 67.85 -35.11 -18.18
CA ALA A 6 67.30 -35.23 -16.80
C ALA A 6 65.86 -34.60 -16.77
N SER A 7 65.06 -34.49 -15.68
CA SER A 7 65.16 -34.89 -14.26
C SER A 7 63.74 -34.97 -13.59
N GLU A 8 63.69 -34.88 -12.26
CA GLU A 8 62.59 -34.81 -11.28
C GLU A 8 61.41 -33.81 -11.54
N GLY A 9 60.26 -33.91 -10.86
CA GLY A 9 60.13 -34.40 -9.49
C GLY A 9 58.75 -34.77 -8.93
N ALA A 10 58.76 -35.07 -7.63
CA ALA A 10 57.73 -35.81 -6.92
C ALA A 10 56.51 -34.97 -6.51
N GLY A 11 55.41 -35.65 -6.19
CA GLY A 11 54.19 -35.02 -5.69
C GLY A 11 54.29 -34.58 -4.23
N SER A 12 53.26 -33.89 -3.76
CA SER A 12 52.96 -33.71 -2.34
C SER A 12 51.47 -33.66 -2.09
N GLN A 13 51.06 -34.28 -0.98
CA GLN A 13 49.67 -34.39 -0.53
C GLN A 13 49.24 -33.15 0.25
N GLY A 14 47.92 -33.02 0.42
CA GLY A 14 47.29 -32.21 1.45
C GLY A 14 46.69 -30.90 0.94
N HIS A 15 45.40 -30.71 1.19
CA HIS A 15 44.86 -29.82 2.24
C HIS A 15 43.37 -30.16 2.45
N PRO A 16 42.84 -30.14 3.68
CA PRO A 16 41.41 -30.37 3.93
C PRO A 16 40.58 -29.14 3.52
N ALA A 17 39.38 -29.37 2.97
CA ALA A 17 38.46 -28.30 2.63
C ALA A 17 37.91 -27.63 3.91
N ALA A 18 38.17 -26.33 4.08
CA ALA A 18 37.59 -25.55 5.16
C ALA A 18 36.10 -25.28 4.88
N ALA A 19 35.25 -25.50 5.89
CA ALA A 19 33.85 -25.10 5.82
C ALA A 19 33.73 -23.55 5.76
N PRO A 20 32.81 -22.99 4.97
CA PRO A 20 32.60 -21.55 4.94
C PRO A 20 32.07 -21.07 6.29
N ALA A 21 32.77 -20.11 6.89
CA ALA A 21 32.32 -19.47 8.12
C ALA A 21 31.02 -18.69 7.85
N ALA A 22 30.00 -18.91 8.69
CA ALA A 22 28.77 -18.14 8.63
C ALA A 22 29.09 -16.66 8.93
N ALA A 23 28.79 -15.77 7.99
CA ALA A 23 28.91 -14.33 8.21
C ALA A 23 27.93 -13.90 9.32
N PRO A 24 28.32 -13.00 10.23
CA PRO A 24 27.40 -12.50 11.24
C PRO A 24 26.28 -11.72 10.56
N VAL A 25 25.03 -12.10 10.83
CA VAL A 25 23.85 -11.34 10.40
C VAL A 25 23.87 -10.03 11.16
N THR A 26 24.27 -8.94 10.51
CA THR A 26 24.12 -7.59 11.03
C THR A 26 22.63 -7.27 11.12
N THR A 27 22.07 -7.42 12.32
CA THR A 27 20.75 -6.85 12.65
C THR A 27 20.83 -5.35 12.43
N ARG A 28 20.33 -4.90 11.28
CA ARG A 28 20.17 -3.48 10.96
C ARG A 28 19.24 -2.91 12.03
N ALA A 29 19.79 -2.07 12.90
CA ALA A 29 18.97 -1.35 13.88
C ALA A 29 17.87 -0.61 13.10
N ALA A 30 16.62 -0.81 13.50
CA ALA A 30 15.51 -0.04 12.96
C ALA A 30 15.85 1.44 13.15
N ALA A 31 15.86 2.19 12.05
CA ALA A 31 15.98 3.64 12.16
C ALA A 31 14.78 4.13 12.95
N LEU A 32 15.01 4.97 13.95
CA LEU A 32 13.92 5.69 14.62
C LEU A 32 13.13 6.43 13.53
N ALA A 33 11.81 6.22 13.49
CA ALA A 33 10.95 6.89 12.54
C ALA A 33 11.19 8.41 12.62
N GLN A 34 11.30 9.06 11.46
CA GLN A 34 11.26 10.52 11.45
C GLN A 34 9.87 10.98 11.90
N PRO A 35 9.69 12.22 12.41
CA PRO A 35 8.37 12.77 12.61
C PRO A 35 7.64 12.82 11.26
N GLY A 36 6.51 12.10 11.18
CA GLY A 36 5.71 11.90 9.96
C GLY A 36 5.10 10.50 9.94
N LEU A 37 4.27 10.22 8.93
CA LEU A 37 3.51 8.97 8.80
C LEU A 37 4.39 7.71 8.84
N GLY A 38 3.96 6.73 9.63
CA GLY A 38 4.54 5.39 9.74
C GLY A 38 3.49 4.29 9.61
N SER A 39 3.84 3.07 10.04
CA SER A 39 2.94 1.90 9.99
C SER A 39 1.70 2.06 10.86
N ASP A 40 1.81 2.80 11.96
CA ASP A 40 0.80 2.84 13.02
C ASP A 40 -0.35 3.81 12.67
N ASP A 41 -0.13 4.69 11.69
CA ASP A 41 -1.09 5.65 11.15
C ASP A 41 -2.00 5.03 10.06
N LEU A 42 -1.72 3.78 9.66
CA LEU A 42 -2.43 3.02 8.64
C LEU A 42 -3.40 1.99 9.26
N VAL A 43 -4.32 1.45 8.46
CA VAL A 43 -5.22 0.34 8.82
C VAL A 43 -4.42 -0.88 9.30
N GLN A 44 -4.81 -1.40 10.46
CA GLN A 44 -4.18 -2.54 11.14
C GLN A 44 -5.01 -3.81 10.97
N SER A 45 -4.40 -4.96 11.27
CA SER A 45 -5.06 -6.28 11.23
C SER A 45 -6.40 -6.32 12.00
N ASP A 46 -6.46 -5.59 13.10
CA ASP A 46 -7.57 -5.67 14.05
C ASP A 46 -8.82 -4.93 13.55
N ASP A 47 -8.68 -4.04 12.56
CA ASP A 47 -9.79 -3.30 11.96
C ASP A 47 -10.67 -4.18 11.07
N PHE A 48 -10.14 -5.33 10.62
CA PHE A 48 -10.82 -6.24 9.69
C PHE A 48 -11.81 -7.20 10.37
N PHE A 49 -11.68 -7.43 11.68
CA PHE A 49 -12.48 -8.45 12.39
C PHE A 49 -13.99 -8.19 12.36
N GLN A 50 -14.42 -6.91 12.39
CA GLN A 50 -15.86 -6.57 12.34
C GLN A 50 -16.48 -6.88 10.96
N GLN A 51 -15.66 -6.87 9.90
CA GLN A 51 -16.08 -7.18 8.53
C GLN A 51 -15.86 -8.65 8.15
N GLY A 52 -15.43 -9.50 9.10
CA GLY A 52 -15.20 -10.93 8.87
C GLY A 52 -14.02 -11.26 7.95
N LEU A 53 -13.17 -10.27 7.63
CA LEU A 53 -12.01 -10.43 6.76
C LEU A 53 -10.80 -10.97 7.57
N SER A 54 -10.15 -12.01 7.06
CA SER A 54 -8.99 -12.65 7.72
C SER A 54 -7.68 -12.25 7.03
N PRO A 55 -6.91 -11.27 7.54
CA PRO A 55 -5.64 -10.88 6.93
C PRO A 55 -4.61 -12.02 7.06
N VAL A 56 -3.97 -12.38 5.95
CA VAL A 56 -2.90 -13.40 5.91
C VAL A 56 -1.50 -12.80 5.76
N GLY A 57 -1.40 -11.51 5.44
CA GLY A 57 -0.14 -10.78 5.41
C GLY A 57 -0.31 -9.31 5.02
N ALA A 58 0.69 -8.50 5.36
CA ALA A 58 0.80 -7.09 5.01
C ALA A 58 2.17 -6.78 4.38
N THR A 59 2.19 -5.85 3.44
CA THR A 59 3.41 -5.17 2.98
C THR A 59 3.25 -3.68 3.28
N VAL A 60 4.23 -3.08 3.97
CA VAL A 60 4.26 -1.64 4.27
C VAL A 60 5.44 -1.00 3.52
N ASP A 61 5.21 0.19 2.97
CA ASP A 61 6.22 1.05 2.34
C ASP A 61 5.97 2.53 2.71
N LEU A 62 6.91 3.42 2.40
CA LEU A 62 6.86 4.85 2.72
C LEU A 62 7.08 5.72 1.46
N THR A 63 6.62 5.26 0.29
CA THR A 63 6.90 5.93 -0.98
C THR A 63 5.74 6.78 -1.51
N GLY A 64 4.50 6.48 -1.13
CA GLY A 64 3.27 7.02 -1.71
C GLY A 64 3.01 6.50 -3.13
N ALA A 65 3.57 5.34 -3.47
CA ALA A 65 3.61 4.80 -4.83
C ALA A 65 2.42 3.88 -5.16
N GLN A 66 1.54 3.60 -4.20
CA GLN A 66 0.32 2.83 -4.44
C GLN A 66 -0.65 3.65 -5.32
N GLY A 67 -1.18 3.00 -6.36
CA GLY A 67 -2.07 3.60 -7.36
C GLY A 67 -3.52 3.12 -7.23
N LEU A 68 -4.44 3.86 -7.85
CA LEU A 68 -5.86 3.54 -7.97
C LEU A 68 -6.13 2.45 -9.01
N SER A 69 -6.86 1.39 -8.66
CA SER A 69 -6.97 0.20 -9.53
C SER A 69 -7.84 0.39 -10.77
N ALA A 70 -8.92 1.18 -10.72
CA ALA A 70 -9.73 1.44 -11.92
C ALA A 70 -9.03 2.38 -12.92
N CYS A 71 -8.35 3.42 -12.41
CA CYS A 71 -7.66 4.46 -13.18
C CYS A 71 -6.26 4.05 -13.65
N SER A 72 -6.12 2.90 -14.31
CA SER A 72 -4.85 2.31 -14.83
C SER A 72 -3.67 2.13 -13.85
N GLY A 73 -3.85 2.44 -12.55
CA GLY A 73 -2.76 2.46 -11.55
C GLY A 73 -1.78 3.63 -11.67
N GLU A 74 -1.94 4.52 -12.66
CA GLU A 74 -0.98 5.60 -12.95
C GLU A 74 -1.12 6.80 -11.98
N ALA A 75 -2.30 6.97 -11.39
CA ALA A 75 -2.58 7.99 -10.39
C ALA A 75 -2.27 7.49 -8.97
N THR A 76 -1.12 7.90 -8.43
CA THR A 76 -0.69 7.64 -7.05
C THR A 76 -0.78 8.89 -6.17
N ILE A 77 -0.86 8.72 -4.85
CA ILE A 77 -0.91 9.88 -3.94
C ILE A 77 0.36 10.73 -4.04
N ARG A 78 1.53 10.12 -4.28
CA ARG A 78 2.80 10.82 -4.55
C ARG A 78 2.76 11.66 -5.83
N THR A 79 2.20 11.14 -6.91
CA THR A 79 2.08 11.87 -8.18
C THR A 79 1.15 13.07 -8.02
N LEU A 80 0.02 12.90 -7.34
CA LEU A 80 -0.99 13.94 -7.13
C LEU A 80 -0.52 15.03 -6.16
N THR A 81 0.17 14.67 -5.08
CA THR A 81 0.86 15.63 -4.19
C THR A 81 2.10 16.26 -4.85
N LYS A 82 2.52 15.78 -6.04
CA LYS A 82 3.73 16.19 -6.76
C LYS A 82 5.01 15.98 -5.94
N GLY A 83 4.99 14.97 -5.06
CA GLY A 83 6.06 14.69 -4.10
C GLY A 83 6.25 15.78 -3.03
N LYS A 84 5.22 16.60 -2.75
CA LYS A 84 5.29 17.73 -1.79
C LYS A 84 4.63 17.47 -0.44
N ALA A 85 4.17 16.24 -0.18
CA ALA A 85 3.80 15.83 1.16
C ALA A 85 5.06 15.84 2.07
N ALA A 86 4.87 16.02 3.37
CA ALA A 86 5.94 15.94 4.36
C ALA A 86 6.42 14.48 4.56
N ALA A 87 5.46 13.54 4.54
CA ALA A 87 5.65 12.11 4.62
C ALA A 87 4.66 11.36 3.73
N PHE A 88 4.93 10.07 3.49
CA PHE A 88 4.04 9.12 2.82
C PHE A 88 4.10 7.79 3.58
N ALA A 89 2.99 7.07 3.61
CA ALA A 89 2.93 5.70 4.11
C ALA A 89 1.92 4.89 3.29
N ASP A 90 2.28 3.66 2.93
CA ASP A 90 1.47 2.74 2.15
C ASP A 90 1.35 1.40 2.88
N VAL A 91 0.17 0.77 2.87
CA VAL A 91 0.02 -0.63 3.24
C VAL A 91 -0.80 -1.38 2.21
N THR A 92 -0.39 -2.61 1.91
CA THR A 92 -1.21 -3.59 1.18
C THR A 92 -1.45 -4.80 2.07
N TRP A 93 -2.72 -5.10 2.30
CA TRP A 93 -3.19 -6.29 3.00
C TRP A 93 -3.68 -7.34 2.01
N ALA A 94 -3.21 -8.57 2.20
CA ALA A 94 -3.72 -9.76 1.54
C ALA A 94 -4.60 -10.56 2.52
N PHE A 95 -5.67 -11.17 1.99
CA PHE A 95 -6.63 -11.95 2.75
C PHE A 95 -6.62 -13.43 2.32
N ASP A 96 -7.36 -14.28 3.03
CA ASP A 96 -7.46 -15.72 2.75
C ASP A 96 -8.28 -16.04 1.48
N THR A 97 -9.16 -15.14 1.03
CA THR A 97 -9.76 -15.15 -0.30
C THR A 97 -8.81 -14.59 -1.36
N SER A 98 -8.54 -15.37 -2.42
CA SER A 98 -7.50 -15.10 -3.44
C SER A 98 -7.59 -13.75 -4.13
N ASP A 99 -8.81 -13.24 -4.28
CA ASP A 99 -9.10 -12.06 -5.08
C ASP A 99 -9.24 -10.81 -4.20
N THR A 100 -9.35 -10.99 -2.88
CA THR A 100 -9.55 -9.90 -1.93
C THR A 100 -8.23 -9.26 -1.53
N ARG A 101 -8.14 -7.94 -1.73
CA ARG A 101 -7.00 -7.12 -1.34
C ARG A 101 -7.50 -5.79 -0.80
N LEU A 102 -6.82 -5.27 0.21
CA LEU A 102 -6.94 -3.86 0.59
C LEU A 102 -5.60 -3.16 0.37
N ALA A 103 -5.66 -1.95 -0.16
CA ALA A 103 -4.53 -1.06 -0.30
C ALA A 103 -4.88 0.28 0.33
N GLU A 104 -4.00 0.80 1.16
CA GLU A 104 -4.07 2.17 1.67
C GLU A 104 -2.81 2.93 1.30
N SER A 105 -2.97 4.21 0.99
CA SER A 105 -1.89 5.14 0.65
C SER A 105 -2.19 6.49 1.27
N ALA A 106 -1.36 6.91 2.22
CA ALA A 106 -1.49 8.12 3.01
C ALA A 106 -0.37 9.13 2.70
N ALA A 107 -0.67 10.41 2.85
CA ALA A 107 0.26 11.51 2.63
C ALA A 107 0.04 12.65 3.63
N GLU A 108 1.12 13.10 4.26
CA GLU A 108 1.10 14.18 5.23
C GLU A 108 1.13 15.54 4.52
N GLY A 109 0.05 16.29 4.61
CA GLY A 109 -0.01 17.65 4.08
C GLY A 109 0.73 18.63 5.00
N SER A 110 1.50 19.55 4.43
CA SER A 110 2.18 20.61 5.21
C SER A 110 1.24 21.58 5.93
N THR A 111 -0.07 21.54 5.64
CA THR A 111 -1.16 22.27 6.30
C THR A 111 -2.50 21.58 6.01
N ASN A 112 -3.51 21.83 6.85
CA ASN A 112 -4.90 21.42 6.59
C ASN A 112 -5.42 21.88 5.20
N THR A 113 -4.95 23.04 4.72
CA THR A 113 -5.28 23.58 3.39
C THR A 113 -4.64 22.76 2.26
N ALA A 114 -3.40 22.29 2.44
CA ALA A 114 -2.74 21.39 1.50
C ALA A 114 -3.49 20.05 1.45
N ALA A 115 -3.79 19.48 2.61
CA ALA A 115 -4.58 18.25 2.76
C ALA A 115 -5.94 18.33 2.06
N ALA A 116 -6.69 19.41 2.27
CA ALA A 116 -7.99 19.64 1.62
C ALA A 116 -7.86 19.84 0.09
N SER A 117 -6.74 20.39 -0.37
CA SER A 117 -6.43 20.50 -1.80
C SER A 117 -6.11 19.13 -2.41
N TYR A 118 -5.40 18.26 -1.70
CA TYR A 118 -5.11 16.89 -2.11
C TYR A 118 -6.37 16.01 -2.10
N GLU A 119 -7.19 16.08 -1.03
CA GLU A 119 -8.52 15.47 -0.93
C GLU A 119 -9.36 15.82 -2.18
N LYS A 120 -9.42 17.11 -2.55
CA LYS A 120 -10.18 17.57 -3.72
C LYS A 120 -9.62 17.03 -5.05
N GLN A 121 -8.29 16.93 -5.19
CA GLN A 121 -7.65 16.40 -6.40
C GLN A 121 -7.87 14.88 -6.52
N LEU A 122 -7.75 14.13 -5.43
CA LEU A 122 -8.03 12.71 -5.38
C LEU A 122 -9.50 12.40 -5.72
N ASN A 123 -10.44 13.13 -5.11
CA ASN A 123 -11.85 13.04 -5.47
C ASN A 123 -12.14 13.49 -6.91
N ALA A 124 -11.26 14.27 -7.58
CA ALA A 124 -11.41 14.55 -9.00
C ALA A 124 -11.01 13.33 -9.84
N VAL A 125 -9.81 12.77 -9.61
CA VAL A 125 -9.35 11.56 -10.31
C VAL A 125 -10.35 10.40 -10.19
N VAL A 126 -10.83 10.11 -8.97
CA VAL A 126 -11.81 9.04 -8.76
C VAL A 126 -13.13 9.29 -9.50
N ARG A 127 -13.54 10.56 -9.69
CA ARG A 127 -14.72 10.91 -10.47
C ARG A 127 -14.47 10.86 -11.98
N ASP A 128 -13.28 11.19 -12.44
CA ASP A 128 -12.92 11.10 -13.86
C ASP A 128 -12.95 9.62 -14.33
N CYS A 129 -12.70 8.66 -13.45
CA CYS A 129 -12.80 7.21 -13.71
C CYS A 129 -14.20 6.62 -13.43
N GLN A 130 -15.25 7.46 -13.38
CA GLN A 130 -16.65 7.01 -13.44
C GLN A 130 -17.11 6.80 -14.89
N ASP A 131 -16.45 7.46 -15.84
CA ASP A 131 -16.74 7.43 -17.29
C ASP A 131 -15.78 6.51 -18.08
N GLU A 132 -15.24 5.47 -17.43
CA GLU A 132 -14.36 4.47 -18.08
C GLU A 132 -15.10 3.68 -19.18
N PRO A 133 -14.40 3.18 -20.23
CA PRO A 133 -15.05 2.47 -21.33
C PRO A 133 -15.75 1.17 -20.91
N GLU A 134 -16.78 0.77 -21.65
CA GLU A 134 -17.47 -0.52 -21.44
C GLU A 134 -16.47 -1.70 -21.42
N GLY A 135 -16.59 -2.56 -20.42
CA GLY A 135 -15.64 -3.66 -20.18
C GLY A 135 -14.45 -3.31 -19.26
N HIS A 136 -14.25 -2.04 -18.90
CA HIS A 136 -13.25 -1.61 -17.93
C HIS A 136 -13.84 -1.53 -16.50
N TRP A 137 -12.97 -1.59 -15.49
CA TRP A 137 -13.36 -1.27 -14.12
C TRP A 137 -13.67 0.22 -14.00
N TYR A 138 -14.70 0.57 -13.23
CA TYR A 138 -15.10 1.96 -13.02
C TYR A 138 -15.53 2.21 -11.57
N TYR A 139 -15.45 3.45 -11.12
CA TYR A 139 -15.99 3.85 -9.81
C TYR A 139 -17.44 4.33 -9.96
N GLY A 140 -18.26 4.09 -8.94
CA GLY A 140 -19.66 4.52 -8.87
C GLY A 140 -19.82 5.91 -8.27
N GLN A 141 -21.07 6.27 -7.96
CA GLN A 141 -21.40 7.52 -7.29
C GLN A 141 -20.76 7.59 -5.88
N GLY A 142 -20.26 8.78 -5.51
CA GLY A 142 -19.66 9.02 -4.21
C GLY A 142 -20.68 9.15 -3.06
N HIS A 143 -20.40 8.49 -1.94
CA HIS A 143 -21.13 8.52 -0.67
C HIS A 143 -20.27 9.21 0.40
N ALA A 144 -20.81 10.21 1.10
CA ALA A 144 -20.06 10.93 2.13
C ALA A 144 -19.83 10.07 3.38
N ILE A 145 -18.60 10.07 3.89
CA ILE A 145 -18.22 9.47 5.18
C ILE A 145 -17.76 10.58 6.13
N SER A 146 -18.10 10.47 7.40
CA SER A 146 -17.62 11.39 8.46
C SER A 146 -17.57 10.68 9.80
N VAL A 147 -16.48 10.93 10.53
CA VAL A 147 -16.25 10.44 11.90
C VAL A 147 -15.71 11.59 12.76
N THR A 148 -15.50 11.35 14.05
CA THR A 148 -14.85 12.33 14.92
C THR A 148 -13.42 12.60 14.44
N GLY A 149 -13.12 13.84 14.02
CA GLY A 149 -11.78 14.27 13.59
C GLY A 149 -11.51 14.22 12.08
N GLY A 150 -12.36 13.56 11.29
CA GLY A 150 -12.12 13.38 9.85
C GLY A 150 -13.37 13.22 8.99
N LYS A 151 -13.19 13.32 7.67
CA LYS A 151 -14.24 13.12 6.66
C LYS A 151 -13.68 12.47 5.40
N GLY A 152 -14.56 12.01 4.51
CA GLY A 152 -14.17 11.58 3.16
C GLY A 152 -15.35 11.26 2.26
N THR A 153 -15.05 10.62 1.13
CA THR A 153 -16.04 10.09 0.18
C THR A 153 -15.67 8.65 -0.17
N TRP A 154 -16.63 7.74 -0.05
CA TRP A 154 -16.57 6.36 -0.54
C TRP A 154 -17.17 6.27 -1.95
N TYR A 155 -16.55 5.49 -2.82
CA TYR A 155 -17.02 5.20 -4.16
C TYR A 155 -16.99 3.69 -4.37
N PRO A 156 -18.12 2.99 -4.63
CA PRO A 156 -18.08 1.57 -4.96
C PRO A 156 -17.33 1.36 -6.27
N THR A 157 -16.61 0.25 -6.42
CA THR A 157 -15.93 -0.16 -7.66
C THR A 157 -16.77 -1.23 -8.33
N PHE A 158 -16.92 -1.14 -9.64
CA PHE A 158 -17.59 -2.12 -10.47
C PHE A 158 -16.64 -2.73 -11.48
N ASN A 159 -16.86 -4.01 -11.78
CA ASN A 159 -16.28 -4.69 -12.93
C ASN A 159 -16.87 -4.13 -14.24
N GLY A 160 -16.22 -4.44 -15.36
CA GLY A 160 -16.70 -4.05 -16.70
C GLY A 160 -18.02 -4.68 -17.15
N ASP A 161 -18.55 -5.66 -16.40
CA ASP A 161 -19.89 -6.23 -16.56
C ASP A 161 -20.95 -5.58 -15.64
N GLY A 162 -20.55 -4.58 -14.84
CA GLY A 162 -21.41 -3.90 -13.87
C GLY A 162 -21.61 -4.65 -12.54
N SER A 163 -20.97 -5.80 -12.33
CA SER A 163 -20.95 -6.46 -11.02
C SER A 163 -20.06 -5.70 -10.02
N VAL A 164 -20.40 -5.73 -8.73
CA VAL A 164 -19.60 -5.03 -7.72
C VAL A 164 -18.26 -5.74 -7.49
N ALA A 165 -17.17 -4.97 -7.48
CA ALA A 165 -15.81 -5.43 -7.28
C ALA A 165 -15.18 -4.93 -5.96
N GLY A 166 -15.81 -3.99 -5.25
CA GLY A 166 -15.35 -3.43 -3.99
C GLY A 166 -15.58 -1.92 -3.94
N GLY A 167 -14.53 -1.13 -3.71
CA GLY A 167 -14.59 0.33 -3.80
C GLY A 167 -13.34 1.06 -3.28
N VAL A 168 -13.35 2.38 -3.41
CA VAL A 168 -12.30 3.29 -2.94
C VAL A 168 -12.86 4.41 -2.07
N ALA A 169 -12.21 4.67 -0.93
CA ALA A 169 -12.43 5.83 -0.10
C ALA A 169 -11.31 6.87 -0.32
N VAL A 170 -11.68 8.15 -0.45
CA VAL A 170 -10.75 9.28 -0.31
C VAL A 170 -11.07 10.00 0.99
N ILE A 171 -10.13 9.99 1.93
CA ILE A 171 -10.34 10.45 3.31
C ILE A 171 -9.31 11.49 3.76
N ARG A 172 -9.69 12.32 4.75
CA ARG A 172 -8.84 13.37 5.31
C ARG A 172 -9.15 13.60 6.80
N GLY A 173 -8.15 13.40 7.66
CA GLY A 173 -8.10 13.83 9.06
C GLY A 173 -7.04 14.91 9.22
N GLY A 174 -7.23 15.88 10.12
CA GLY A 174 -6.22 16.93 10.37
C GLY A 174 -5.60 17.57 9.11
N HIS A 175 -4.29 17.42 8.96
CA HIS A 175 -3.49 17.76 7.77
C HIS A 175 -3.10 16.55 6.92
N ASP A 176 -3.61 15.36 7.21
CA ASP A 176 -3.33 14.10 6.52
C ASP A 176 -4.45 13.71 5.56
N VAL A 177 -4.08 13.04 4.47
CA VAL A 177 -5.01 12.59 3.44
C VAL A 177 -4.64 11.17 3.02
N ALA A 178 -5.63 10.31 2.80
CA ALA A 178 -5.38 8.95 2.31
C ALA A 178 -6.41 8.47 1.28
N ILE A 179 -6.00 7.43 0.57
CA ILE A 179 -6.82 6.56 -0.26
C ILE A 179 -6.91 5.21 0.45
N VAL A 180 -8.10 4.62 0.56
CA VAL A 180 -8.29 3.23 0.99
C VAL A 180 -9.11 2.50 -0.07
N GLU A 181 -8.50 1.56 -0.78
CA GLU A 181 -9.14 0.76 -1.85
C GLU A 181 -9.27 -0.70 -1.42
N LEU A 182 -10.48 -1.23 -1.46
CA LEU A 182 -10.80 -2.64 -1.25
C LEU A 182 -11.23 -3.24 -2.60
N THR A 183 -10.59 -4.33 -3.03
CA THR A 183 -10.94 -5.06 -4.25
C THR A 183 -11.30 -6.51 -3.95
N GLY A 184 -12.05 -7.15 -4.87
CA GLY A 184 -12.43 -8.56 -4.78
C GLY A 184 -13.48 -8.88 -3.72
N GLN A 185 -14.39 -7.93 -3.46
CA GLN A 185 -15.50 -8.10 -2.52
C GLN A 185 -16.81 -7.59 -3.16
N PRO A 186 -17.87 -8.42 -3.27
CA PRO A 186 -19.07 -8.10 -4.04
C PRO A 186 -20.11 -7.32 -3.22
N SER A 187 -19.74 -6.17 -2.66
CA SER A 187 -20.64 -5.32 -1.87
C SER A 187 -20.48 -3.84 -2.21
N ASP A 188 -21.58 -3.21 -2.65
CA ASP A 188 -21.70 -1.77 -2.85
C ASP A 188 -22.21 -1.05 -1.59
N ASP A 189 -22.64 -1.81 -0.57
CA ASP A 189 -23.10 -1.28 0.71
C ASP A 189 -22.02 -0.39 1.35
N PRO A 190 -22.27 0.92 1.50
CA PRO A 190 -21.31 1.83 2.12
C PRO A 190 -20.93 1.43 3.55
N THR A 191 -21.80 0.69 4.27
CA THR A 191 -21.53 0.23 5.64
C THR A 191 -20.45 -0.85 5.70
N TYR A 192 -20.29 -1.66 4.65
CA TYR A 192 -19.28 -2.73 4.60
C TYR A 192 -17.85 -2.20 4.61
N VAL A 193 -17.62 -1.02 4.00
CA VAL A 193 -16.31 -0.37 3.99
C VAL A 193 -16.27 0.85 4.90
N ALA A 194 -17.40 1.25 5.50
CA ALA A 194 -17.47 2.33 6.49
C ALA A 194 -16.58 2.06 7.70
N ASP A 195 -16.57 0.85 8.27
CA ASP A 195 -15.78 0.59 9.49
C ASP A 195 -14.28 0.60 9.22
N ILE A 196 -13.83 0.00 8.12
CA ILE A 196 -12.42 0.03 7.69
C ILE A 196 -12.00 1.46 7.37
N THR A 197 -12.83 2.21 6.64
CA THR A 197 -12.58 3.62 6.31
C THR A 197 -12.60 4.50 7.56
N ALA A 198 -13.47 4.22 8.53
CA ALA A 198 -13.53 4.91 9.81
C ALA A 198 -12.30 4.62 10.67
N ALA A 199 -11.79 3.38 10.64
CA ALA A 199 -10.58 2.98 11.35
C ALA A 199 -9.33 3.66 10.77
N ALA A 200 -9.21 3.75 9.43
CA ALA A 200 -8.21 4.57 8.76
C ALA A 200 -8.33 6.05 9.16
N LEU A 201 -9.55 6.60 9.06
CA LEU A 201 -9.82 8.02 9.28
C LEU A 201 -9.64 8.47 10.74
N ASN A 202 -9.84 7.57 11.72
CA ASN A 202 -9.53 7.83 13.13
C ASN A 202 -8.02 7.91 13.36
N ARG A 203 -7.20 7.08 12.67
CA ARG A 203 -5.73 7.12 12.78
C ARG A 203 -5.15 8.39 12.17
N LEU A 204 -5.60 8.76 10.97
CA LEU A 204 -5.26 10.05 10.32
C LEU A 204 -5.75 11.30 11.07
N ALA A 205 -6.47 11.15 12.19
CA ALA A 205 -6.99 12.24 13.01
C ALA A 205 -6.45 12.23 14.46
N SER A 206 -5.50 11.35 14.78
CA SER A 206 -4.94 11.12 16.13
C SER A 206 -3.75 12.02 16.48
#